data_AF-A0A2X4TJ78-F1
#
_entry.id   AF-A0A2X4TJ78-F1
#
_cell.length_a   1.000
_cell.length_b   1.000
_cell.length_c   1.000
_cell.angle_alpha   90.00
_cell.angle_beta   90.00
_cell.angle_gamma   90.00
#
_symmetry.space_group_name_H-M   'P 1'
#
loop_
_entity.id
_entity.type
_entity.pdbx_description
1 polymer ?
#
loop_
_entity_poly.entity_id
_entity_poly.type
_entity_poly.pdbx_seq_one_letter_code
_entity_poly.pdbx_strand_id
1 'polypeptide(L)'
;MINAGQHLDIGAMKNLSVSVEKALGMFVHKGGAKVVANQGDIEILAQHNTMALFSEKQLTVTSSEDEIIISTPETLTLNGGGSYLRLSKNGIEHGSSGDFIMKTSNYLVPGTGANLPNETPNFSLTDITQESKISSKSFND
;
A
#
# COMPACT_ATOMS: atom_id res chain seq x y z
N MET A 1 18.94 -13.31 -20.44
CA MET A 1 18.78 -14.03 -19.16
C MET A 1 19.98 -13.70 -18.30
N ILE A 2 19.76 -13.24 -17.08
CA ILE A 2 20.81 -12.96 -16.09
C ILE A 2 20.70 -14.04 -15.01
N ASN A 3 21.77 -14.77 -14.75
CA ASN A 3 21.85 -15.77 -13.70
C ASN A 3 23.17 -15.55 -12.92
N ALA A 4 23.13 -15.77 -11.62
CA ALA A 4 24.32 -15.71 -10.75
C ALA A 4 24.37 -16.96 -9.87
N GLY A 5 25.56 -17.51 -9.67
CA GLY A 5 25.76 -18.71 -8.83
C GLY A 5 25.89 -18.41 -7.33
N GLN A 6 26.23 -17.18 -6.96
CA GLN A 6 26.39 -16.76 -5.56
C GLN A 6 25.68 -15.43 -5.27
N HIS A 7 26.13 -14.33 -5.88
CA HIS A 7 25.57 -12.99 -5.67
C HIS A 7 25.37 -12.24 -6.99
N LEU A 8 24.38 -11.35 -7.00
CA LEU A 8 24.13 -10.38 -8.05
C LEU A 8 23.91 -9.03 -7.36
N ASP A 9 24.80 -8.08 -7.61
CA ASP A 9 24.72 -6.72 -7.09
C ASP A 9 24.44 -5.75 -8.24
N ILE A 10 23.45 -4.88 -8.06
CA ILE A 10 23.05 -3.86 -9.04
C ILE A 10 23.03 -2.51 -8.32
N GLY A 11 23.76 -1.53 -8.86
CA GLY A 11 23.83 -0.18 -8.31
C GLY A 11 23.87 0.87 -9.40
N ALA A 12 23.37 2.07 -9.10
CA ALA A 12 23.39 3.22 -9.98
C ALA A 12 23.74 4.49 -9.19
N MET A 13 24.55 5.38 -9.78
CA MET A 13 24.94 6.65 -9.14
C MET A 13 23.83 7.71 -9.14
N LYS A 14 22.90 7.61 -10.08
CA LYS A 14 21.78 8.55 -10.21
C LYS A 14 20.46 7.85 -9.94
N ASN A 15 20.00 7.04 -10.90
CA ASN A 15 18.69 6.41 -10.85
C ASN A 15 18.76 4.96 -11.33
N LEU A 16 17.92 4.12 -10.74
CA LEU A 16 17.57 2.80 -11.24
C LEU A 16 16.05 2.75 -11.39
N SER A 17 15.57 2.43 -12.59
CA SER A 17 14.14 2.30 -12.88
C SER A 17 13.87 0.93 -13.48
N VAL A 18 12.79 0.28 -13.03
CA VAL A 18 12.36 -1.04 -13.51
C VAL A 18 10.91 -0.94 -13.95
N SER A 19 10.65 -1.24 -15.21
CA SER A 19 9.30 -1.21 -15.80
C SER A 19 9.03 -2.52 -16.53
N VAL A 20 7.82 -3.06 -16.36
CA VAL A 20 7.38 -4.33 -16.95
C VAL A 20 5.97 -4.17 -17.52
N GLU A 21 5.66 -4.88 -18.60
CA GLU A 21 4.32 -4.83 -19.23
C GLU A 21 3.29 -5.70 -18.49
N LYS A 22 3.70 -6.89 -18.03
CA LYS A 22 2.77 -7.92 -17.55
C LYS A 22 2.85 -8.17 -16.04
N ALA A 23 4.03 -8.52 -15.54
CA ALA A 23 4.19 -8.90 -14.13
C ALA A 23 5.64 -8.71 -13.66
N LEU A 24 5.80 -8.30 -12.40
CA LEU A 24 7.05 -8.30 -11.65
C LEU A 24 6.87 -9.22 -10.44
N GLY A 25 7.80 -10.16 -10.25
CA GLY A 25 7.81 -11.05 -9.09
C GLY A 25 9.12 -10.94 -8.33
N MET A 26 9.05 -10.88 -6.99
CA MET A 26 10.20 -10.90 -6.10
C MET A 26 10.00 -12.01 -5.07
N PHE A 27 10.98 -12.90 -4.96
CA PHE A 27 10.90 -14.05 -4.05
C PHE A 27 12.25 -14.29 -3.37
N VAL A 28 12.21 -14.54 -2.07
CA VAL A 28 13.38 -14.85 -1.26
C VAL A 28 13.14 -16.17 -0.53
N HIS A 29 13.98 -17.16 -0.78
CA HIS A 29 13.85 -18.48 -0.15
C HIS A 29 14.34 -18.49 1.31
N LYS A 30 15.42 -17.75 1.61
CA LYS A 30 16.07 -17.63 2.94
C LYS A 30 16.63 -16.22 3.12
N GLY A 31 16.63 -15.69 4.35
CA GLY A 31 17.30 -14.42 4.69
C GLY A 31 16.43 -13.15 4.67
N GLY A 32 15.25 -13.19 4.04
CA GLY A 32 14.28 -12.08 4.04
C GLY A 32 14.57 -10.98 3.02
N ALA A 33 13.66 -10.01 2.94
CA ALA A 33 13.75 -8.84 2.05
C ALA A 33 13.70 -7.55 2.87
N LYS A 34 14.39 -6.51 2.39
CA LYS A 34 14.41 -5.18 3.00
C LYS A 34 14.28 -4.12 1.92
N VAL A 35 13.37 -3.16 2.13
CA VAL A 35 13.25 -1.95 1.31
C VAL A 35 13.53 -0.77 2.23
N VAL A 36 14.51 0.06 1.89
CA VAL A 36 14.97 1.16 2.74
C VAL A 36 15.24 2.39 1.88
N ALA A 37 14.69 3.52 2.28
CA ALA A 37 15.11 4.85 1.85
C ALA A 37 15.87 5.51 3.01
N ASN A 38 17.08 6.00 2.76
CA ASN A 38 17.84 6.79 3.76
C ASN A 38 17.28 8.22 3.87
N GLN A 39 16.78 8.74 2.75
CA GLN A 39 16.13 10.04 2.62
C GLN A 39 15.02 9.90 1.57
N GLY A 40 13.95 10.68 1.74
CA GLY A 40 12.78 10.62 0.87
C GLY A 40 11.84 9.45 1.20
N ASP A 41 10.71 9.44 0.50
CA ASP A 41 9.57 8.58 0.83
C ASP A 41 9.64 7.23 0.13
N ILE A 42 8.96 6.24 0.73
CA ILE A 42 8.66 4.96 0.06
C ILE A 42 7.17 4.97 -0.27
N GLU A 43 6.86 4.96 -1.57
CA GLU A 43 5.50 4.83 -2.06
C GLU A 43 5.26 3.42 -2.62
N ILE A 44 4.20 2.76 -2.16
CA ILE A 44 3.73 1.47 -2.68
C ILE A 44 2.28 1.67 -3.07
N LEU A 45 1.93 1.41 -4.32
CA LEU A 45 0.62 1.75 -4.89
C LEU A 45 0.10 0.62 -5.79
N ALA A 46 -1.19 0.33 -5.68
CA ALA A 46 -1.94 -0.54 -6.60
C ALA A 46 -3.10 0.27 -7.19
N GLN A 47 -2.84 1.05 -8.25
CA GLN A 47 -3.76 2.11 -8.72
C GLN A 47 -5.10 1.60 -9.26
N HIS A 48 -5.15 0.37 -9.78
CA HIS A 48 -6.35 -0.21 -10.40
C HIS A 48 -6.68 -1.61 -9.87
N ASN A 49 -6.10 -1.98 -8.72
CA ASN A 49 -6.30 -3.31 -8.17
C ASN A 49 -6.04 -3.35 -6.66
N THR A 50 -6.06 -4.56 -6.11
CA THR A 50 -5.92 -4.80 -4.67
C THR A 50 -4.46 -4.83 -4.24
N MET A 51 -4.17 -4.22 -3.10
CA MET A 51 -2.94 -4.44 -2.34
C MET A 51 -3.22 -5.40 -1.17
N ALA A 52 -2.36 -6.39 -0.98
CA ALA A 52 -2.44 -7.33 0.13
C ALA A 52 -1.10 -7.41 0.87
N LEU A 53 -1.15 -7.32 2.20
CA LEU A 53 -0.01 -7.47 3.09
C LEU A 53 -0.32 -8.59 4.08
N PHE A 54 0.55 -9.59 4.16
CA PHE A 54 0.37 -10.74 5.03
C PHE A 54 1.69 -11.14 5.69
N SER A 55 1.63 -11.57 6.94
CA SER A 55 2.73 -12.13 7.71
C SER A 55 2.19 -13.28 8.55
N GLU A 56 2.86 -14.43 8.54
CA GLU A 56 2.48 -15.59 9.37
C GLU A 56 2.60 -15.29 10.87
N LYS A 57 3.59 -14.45 11.24
CA LYS A 57 3.86 -14.10 12.64
C LYS A 57 3.29 -12.73 12.96
N GLN A 58 4.11 -11.69 12.84
CA GLN A 58 3.76 -10.34 13.24
C GLN A 58 3.81 -9.40 12.04
N LEU A 59 2.84 -8.49 11.99
CA LEU A 59 2.85 -7.29 11.16
C LEU A 59 2.93 -6.08 12.09
N THR A 60 3.89 -5.18 11.84
CA THR A 60 4.10 -3.95 12.64
C THR A 60 4.06 -2.75 11.72
N VAL A 61 3.25 -1.75 12.10
CA VAL A 61 3.19 -0.43 11.45
C VAL A 61 3.49 0.61 12.52
N THR A 62 4.45 1.49 12.28
CA THR A 62 4.93 2.45 13.28
C THR A 62 5.37 3.74 12.60
N SER A 63 4.89 4.87 13.12
CA SER A 63 5.43 6.21 12.87
C SER A 63 6.11 6.68 14.16
N SER A 64 7.32 7.24 14.04
CA SER A 64 8.11 7.65 15.20
C SER A 64 8.00 9.15 15.52
N GLU A 65 7.63 9.97 14.54
CA GLU A 65 7.66 11.43 14.67
C GLU A 65 6.29 12.08 14.46
N ASP A 66 5.42 11.46 13.66
CA ASP A 66 4.14 12.06 13.25
C ASP A 66 3.01 11.03 13.35
N GLU A 67 2.20 10.85 12.29
CA GLU A 67 0.97 10.07 12.35
C GLU A 67 0.97 8.79 11.49
N ILE A 68 -0.07 7.98 11.71
CA ILE A 68 -0.46 6.86 10.83
C ILE A 68 -1.89 7.16 10.36
N ILE A 69 -2.06 7.41 9.06
CA ILE A 69 -3.37 7.64 8.44
C ILE A 69 -3.82 6.36 7.75
N ILE A 70 -5.01 5.86 8.12
CA ILE A 70 -5.68 4.74 7.45
C ILE A 70 -7.05 5.20 7.00
N SER A 71 -7.23 5.27 5.69
CA SER A 71 -8.37 5.89 5.04
C SER A 71 -9.05 4.95 4.05
N THR A 72 -10.37 4.97 4.02
CA THR A 72 -11.17 4.17 3.07
C THR A 72 -12.52 4.84 2.83
N PRO A 73 -13.01 4.89 1.59
CA PRO A 73 -14.31 5.50 1.29
C PRO A 73 -15.51 4.64 1.71
N GLU A 74 -15.32 3.32 1.91
CA GLU A 74 -16.41 2.39 2.17
C GLU A 74 -16.42 1.85 3.59
N THR A 75 -15.40 1.06 3.97
CA THR A 75 -15.36 0.39 5.28
C THR A 75 -13.95 0.08 5.71
N LEU A 76 -13.63 0.40 6.97
CA LEU A 76 -12.43 -0.05 7.68
C LEU A 76 -12.85 -1.07 8.74
N THR A 77 -12.25 -2.26 8.73
CA THR A 77 -12.50 -3.29 9.76
C THR A 77 -11.17 -3.72 10.38
N LEU A 78 -11.05 -3.60 11.70
CA LEU A 78 -9.93 -4.10 12.50
C LEU A 78 -10.43 -5.25 13.36
N ASN A 79 -9.90 -6.46 13.14
CA ASN A 79 -10.36 -7.69 13.78
C ASN A 79 -9.23 -8.37 14.58
N GLY A 80 -9.57 -8.97 15.71
CA GLY A 80 -8.64 -9.80 16.49
C GLY A 80 -9.33 -10.59 17.60
N GLY A 81 -9.02 -11.88 17.72
CA GLY A 81 -9.53 -12.73 18.81
C GLY A 81 -11.06 -12.81 18.90
N GLY A 82 -11.77 -12.67 17.78
CA GLY A 82 -13.24 -12.63 17.73
C GLY A 82 -13.88 -11.27 18.05
N SER A 83 -13.07 -10.25 18.38
CA SER A 83 -13.52 -8.87 18.56
C SER A 83 -13.18 -8.01 17.33
N TYR A 84 -13.88 -6.89 17.16
CA TYR A 84 -13.63 -5.98 16.05
C TYR A 84 -14.02 -4.51 16.32
N LEU A 85 -13.44 -3.65 15.49
CA LEU A 85 -13.84 -2.26 15.27
C LEU A 85 -14.14 -2.07 13.79
N ARG A 86 -15.33 -1.56 13.46
CA ARG A 86 -15.76 -1.28 12.08
C ARG A 86 -16.18 0.18 11.93
N LEU A 87 -15.60 0.87 10.94
CA LEU A 87 -15.99 2.22 10.53
C LEU A 87 -16.60 2.13 9.13
N SER A 88 -17.81 2.68 8.95
CA SER A 88 -18.53 2.64 7.69
C SER A 88 -19.43 3.87 7.51
N LYS A 89 -20.08 4.00 6.35
CA LYS A 89 -21.11 5.02 6.09
C LYS A 89 -22.28 4.96 7.09
N ASN A 90 -22.49 3.82 7.74
CA ASN A 90 -23.55 3.63 8.74
C ASN A 90 -23.10 4.02 10.16
N GLY A 91 -21.85 4.43 10.35
CA GLY A 91 -21.27 4.82 11.64
C GLY A 91 -20.12 3.91 12.10
N ILE A 92 -19.86 4.00 13.41
CA ILE A 92 -18.79 3.28 14.11
C ILE A 92 -19.40 2.15 14.93
N GLU A 93 -18.83 0.94 14.83
CA GLU A 93 -19.29 -0.25 15.53
C GLU A 93 -18.13 -0.93 16.27
N HIS A 94 -18.33 -1.19 17.56
CA HIS A 94 -17.45 -1.99 18.40
C HIS A 94 -18.15 -3.30 18.74
N GLY A 95 -17.58 -4.44 18.37
CA GLY A 95 -18.15 -5.76 18.64
C GLY A 95 -17.17 -6.66 19.41
N SER A 96 -17.64 -7.29 20.47
CA SER A 96 -16.90 -8.31 21.22
C SER A 96 -17.85 -9.29 21.88
N SER A 97 -17.42 -10.55 22.01
CA SER A 97 -18.09 -11.56 22.84
C SER A 97 -17.67 -11.50 24.30
N GLY A 98 -16.57 -10.80 24.61
CA GLY A 98 -16.08 -10.58 25.97
C GLY A 98 -16.36 -9.16 26.47
N ASP A 99 -15.75 -8.81 27.59
CA ASP A 99 -15.93 -7.51 28.21
C ASP A 99 -15.28 -6.38 27.38
N PHE A 100 -16.02 -5.29 27.18
CA PHE A 100 -15.46 -4.03 26.67
C PHE A 100 -15.00 -3.14 27.84
N ILE A 101 -13.70 -3.18 28.13
CA ILE A 101 -13.12 -2.43 29.25
C ILE A 101 -12.56 -1.09 28.75
N MET A 102 -13.19 0.02 29.16
CA MET A 102 -12.71 1.37 28.89
C MET A 102 -12.02 1.95 30.14
N LYS A 103 -10.72 2.26 30.04
CA LYS A 103 -9.95 2.93 31.10
C LYS A 103 -9.51 4.30 30.62
N THR A 104 -10.09 5.36 31.18
CA THR A 104 -9.79 6.75 30.80
C THR A 104 -9.87 7.67 32.00
N SER A 105 -9.14 8.80 31.94
CA SER A 105 -9.26 9.89 32.92
C SER A 105 -10.56 10.68 32.75
N ASN A 106 -11.04 10.86 31.51
CA ASN A 106 -12.29 11.54 31.17
C ASN A 106 -12.95 10.85 29.96
N TYR A 107 -14.27 10.67 30.01
CA TYR A 107 -15.08 10.17 28.89
C TYR A 107 -16.22 11.14 28.59
N LEU A 108 -16.08 11.93 27.53
CA LEU A 108 -17.05 12.94 27.13
C LEU A 108 -17.92 12.41 25.98
N VAL A 109 -19.25 12.48 26.15
CA VAL A 109 -20.22 12.19 25.09
C VAL A 109 -20.95 13.50 24.77
N PRO A 110 -20.45 14.31 23.83
CA PRO A 110 -20.94 15.66 23.57
C PRO A 110 -22.34 15.72 22.93
N GLY A 111 -22.96 14.57 22.63
CA GLY A 111 -24.32 14.46 22.10
C GLY A 111 -24.49 14.87 20.62
N THR A 112 -23.45 15.42 19.98
CA THR A 112 -23.42 15.79 18.56
C THR A 112 -22.37 14.97 17.81
N GLY A 113 -22.64 14.65 16.54
CA GLY A 113 -21.72 13.88 15.68
C GLY A 113 -20.61 14.75 15.09
N ALA A 114 -19.41 14.18 14.97
CA ALA A 114 -18.30 14.79 14.24
C ALA A 114 -18.21 14.20 12.81
N ASN A 115 -17.69 14.99 11.86
CA ASN A 115 -17.41 14.54 10.50
C ASN A 115 -15.97 14.92 10.13
N LEU A 116 -15.24 14.00 9.51
CA LEU A 116 -13.92 14.24 8.94
C LEU A 116 -13.96 13.78 7.46
N PRO A 117 -13.94 14.70 6.48
CA PRO A 117 -13.92 14.31 5.08
C PRO A 117 -12.63 13.53 4.77
N ASN A 118 -12.76 12.42 4.04
CA ASN A 118 -11.64 11.59 3.62
C ASN A 118 -11.41 11.75 2.11
N GLU A 119 -10.30 12.39 1.73
CA GLU A 119 -9.89 12.54 0.33
C GLU A 119 -8.91 11.41 -0.03
N THR A 120 -9.33 10.49 -0.90
CA THR A 120 -8.41 9.47 -1.44
C THR A 120 -7.45 10.12 -2.43
N PRO A 121 -6.14 9.80 -2.39
CA PRO A 121 -5.19 10.31 -3.38
C PRO A 121 -5.62 9.88 -4.78
N ASN A 122 -5.87 10.86 -5.64
CA ASN A 122 -6.25 10.66 -7.04
C ASN A 122 -4.99 10.68 -7.91
N PHE A 123 -4.66 9.55 -8.54
CA PHE A 123 -3.54 9.47 -9.47
C PHE A 123 -3.99 9.85 -10.87
N SER A 124 -3.30 10.80 -11.50
CA SER A 124 -3.55 11.15 -12.90
C SER A 124 -3.28 9.94 -13.79
N LEU A 125 -4.29 9.53 -14.57
CA LEU A 125 -4.09 8.54 -15.64
C LEU A 125 -3.15 9.17 -16.68
N THR A 126 -2.08 8.47 -17.03
CA THR A 126 -1.20 8.88 -18.15
C THR A 126 -1.61 8.06 -19.37
N ASP A 127 -2.01 8.73 -20.45
CA ASP A 127 -2.29 8.06 -21.71
C ASP A 127 -0.99 7.53 -22.33
N ILE A 128 -0.87 6.22 -22.48
CA ILE A 128 0.23 5.62 -23.24
C ILE A 128 -0.09 5.80 -24.72
N THR A 129 0.52 6.80 -25.36
CA THR A 129 0.43 6.95 -26.82
C THR A 129 1.37 5.92 -27.48
N GLN A 130 0.81 4.86 -28.06
CA GLN A 130 1.58 3.92 -28.87
C GLN A 130 1.97 4.59 -30.20
N GLU A 131 3.22 5.07 -30.33
CA GLU A 131 3.73 5.51 -31.62
C GLU A 131 4.01 4.30 -32.53
N SER A 132 3.11 4.03 -33.48
CA SER A 132 3.34 3.08 -34.56
C SER A 132 4.20 3.72 -35.66
N LYS A 133 5.53 3.66 -35.52
CA LYS A 133 6.44 3.95 -36.64
C LYS A 133 6.38 2.82 -37.68
N ILE A 134 5.47 2.94 -38.65
CA ILE A 134 5.54 2.14 -39.88
C ILE A 134 6.37 2.93 -40.89
N SER A 135 7.63 2.54 -41.07
CA SER A 135 8.47 3.01 -42.18
C SER A 135 8.56 1.90 -43.22
N SER A 136 7.70 1.95 -44.24
CA SER A 136 7.88 1.11 -45.44
C SER A 136 9.01 1.68 -46.29
N LYS A 137 10.02 0.86 -46.59
CA LYS A 137 10.95 1.15 -47.69
C LYS A 137 10.28 0.76 -48.99
N SER A 138 10.13 1.70 -49.92
CA SER A 138 9.66 1.41 -51.27
C SER A 138 10.73 0.58 -52.01
N PHE A 139 10.34 -0.58 -52.54
CA PHE A 139 11.14 -1.29 -53.53
C PHE A 139 10.83 -0.67 -54.90
N ASN A 140 11.86 -0.14 -55.56
CA ASN A 140 11.78 0.26 -56.96
C ASN A 140 11.83 -1.00 -57.82
N ASP A 141 10.97 -1.07 -58.84
CA ASP A 141 11.29 -1.33 -60.25
C ASP A 141 10.20 -0.70 -61.13
#